data_AF-A0A101MH99-F1
#
_entry.id   AF-A0A101MH99-F1
#
_cell.length_a   1.000
_cell.length_b   1.000
_cell.length_c   1.000
_cell.angle_alpha   90.00
_cell.angle_beta   90.00
_cell.angle_gamma   90.00
#
_symmetry.space_group_name_H-M   'P 1'
#
loop_
_entity.id
_entity.type
_entity.pdbx_description
1 polymer ?
#
loop_
_entity_poly.entity_id
_entity_poly.type
_entity_poly.pdbx_seq_one_letter_code
_entity_poly.pdbx_strand_id
1 'polypeptide(L)' 'MVANLLSNGLLLVQLFAALALGKPTSSPLYKDPHAPVEKRVNDLLSRMTIEDKRSQLTQGMGLSQSPPWGVLIVDSFLGR' A
#
# COMPACT_ATOMS: atom_id res chain seq x y z
N MET A 1 -34.35 30.45 27.41
CA MET A 1 -34.63 29.35 26.46
C MET A 1 -34.03 29.59 25.07
N VAL A 2 -34.03 30.81 24.54
CA VAL A 2 -33.46 31.15 23.20
C VAL A 2 -31.93 31.01 23.13
N ALA A 3 -31.21 31.29 24.22
CA ALA A 3 -29.74 31.22 24.26
C ALA A 3 -29.20 29.79 24.00
N ASN A 4 -29.84 28.75 24.55
CA ASN A 4 -29.45 27.36 24.26
C ASN A 4 -29.72 26.97 22.81
N LEU A 5 -30.75 27.52 22.19
CA LEU A 5 -31.09 27.25 20.79
C LEU A 5 -30.02 27.86 19.85
N LEU A 6 -29.56 29.07 20.17
CA LEU A 6 -28.49 29.75 19.44
C LEU A 6 -27.13 29.04 19.61
N SER A 7 -26.80 28.65 20.85
CA SER A 7 -25.56 27.91 21.14
C SER A 7 -25.52 26.54 20.48
N ASN A 8 -26.61 25.77 20.54
CA ASN A 8 -26.67 24.45 19.91
C ASN A 8 -26.58 24.54 18.39
N GLY A 9 -27.20 25.55 17.77
CA GLY A 9 -27.06 25.84 16.34
C GLY A 9 -25.61 26.14 15.94
N LEU A 10 -24.89 26.91 16.76
CA LEU A 10 -23.47 27.19 16.53
C LEU A 10 -22.62 25.92 16.65
N LEU A 11 -22.91 25.02 17.60
CA LEU A 11 -22.21 23.73 17.73
C LEU A 11 -22.45 22.82 16.52
N LEU A 12 -23.67 22.79 15.97
CA LEU A 12 -24.00 22.02 14.76
C LEU A 12 -23.22 22.53 13.53
N VAL A 13 -23.08 23.85 13.37
CA VAL A 13 -22.31 24.44 12.27
C VAL A 13 -20.83 24.11 12.38
N GLN A 14 -20.26 24.15 13.60
CA GLN A 14 -18.86 23.77 13.84
C GLN A 14 -18.59 22.30 13.53
N LEU A 15 -19.53 21.40 13.88
CA LEU A 15 -19.41 19.97 13.58
C LEU A 15 -19.46 19.71 12.05
N PHE A 16 -20.33 20.42 11.32
CA PHE A 16 -20.41 20.32 9.87
C PHE A 16 -19.16 20.83 9.16
N ALA A 17 -18.60 21.95 9.65
CA ALA A 17 -17.35 22.51 9.12
C ALA A 17 -16.18 21.53 9.29
N ALA A 18 -16.08 20.85 10.45
CA ALA A 18 -15.03 19.86 10.68
C ALA A 18 -15.11 18.65 9.74
N LEU A 19 -16.32 18.24 9.34
CA LEU A 19 -16.52 17.11 8.42
C LEU A 19 -16.20 17.48 6.95
N ALA A 20 -16.35 18.77 6.59
CA ALA A 20 -16.03 19.26 5.25
C ALA A 20 -14.52 19.40 4.99
N LEU A 21 -13.67 19.42 6.03
CA LEU A 21 -12.21 19.42 5.91
C LEU A 21 -11.60 18.01 5.74
N GLY A 22 -12.34 17.11 5.08
CA GLY A 22 -11.75 15.87 4.57
C GLY A 22 -10.59 16.21 3.64
N LYS A 23 -9.36 16.08 4.13
CA LYS A 23 -8.14 16.32 3.34
C LYS A 23 -8.27 15.55 2.03
N PRO A 24 -8.15 16.20 0.86
CA PRO A 24 -8.07 15.47 -0.38
C PRO A 24 -6.88 14.54 -0.24
N THR A 25 -7.17 13.25 -0.13
CA THR A 25 -6.11 12.23 -0.14
C THR A 25 -5.66 12.22 -1.59
N SER A 26 -4.72 13.11 -1.92
CA SER A 26 -4.14 13.18 -3.26
C SER A 26 -3.84 11.76 -3.69
N SER A 27 -4.52 11.32 -4.74
CA SER A 27 -4.44 9.92 -5.17
C SER A 27 -2.95 9.63 -5.41
N PRO A 28 -2.39 8.55 -4.83
CA PRO A 28 -0.97 8.27 -4.95
C PRO A 28 -0.54 8.29 -6.42
N LEU A 29 0.58 8.95 -6.72
CA LEU A 29 1.03 9.20 -8.10
C LEU A 29 1.24 7.89 -8.87
N TYR A 30 1.64 6.81 -8.20
CA TYR A 30 1.78 5.50 -8.83
C TYR A 30 0.48 4.95 -9.46
N LYS A 31 -0.70 5.40 -8.99
CA LYS A 31 -2.02 5.00 -9.50
C LYS A 31 -2.46 5.77 -10.74
N ASP A 32 -1.79 6.87 -11.07
CA ASP A 32 -2.12 7.66 -12.27
C ASP A 32 -1.55 6.98 -13.52
N PRO A 33 -2.38 6.53 -14.48
CA PRO A 33 -1.91 5.91 -15.71
C PRO A 33 -1.26 6.90 -16.69
N HIS A 34 -1.51 8.21 -16.55
CA HIS A 34 -0.98 9.25 -17.42
C HIS A 34 0.39 9.77 -16.97
N ALA A 35 0.81 9.47 -15.73
CA ALA A 35 2.11 9.86 -15.22
C ALA A 35 3.25 9.01 -15.84
N PRO A 36 4.44 9.60 -16.08
CA PRO A 36 5.61 8.86 -16.56
C PRO A 36 5.95 7.67 -15.66
N VAL A 37 6.30 6.53 -16.26
CA VAL A 37 6.55 5.27 -15.54
C VAL A 37 7.61 5.43 -14.45
N GLU A 38 8.69 6.15 -14.73
CA GLU A 38 9.78 6.40 -13.76
C GLU A 38 9.28 7.08 -12.48
N LYS A 39 8.38 8.07 -12.62
CA LYS A 39 7.82 8.81 -11.48
C LYS A 39 6.86 7.94 -10.68
N ARG A 40 6.09 7.08 -11.34
CA ARG A 40 5.18 6.12 -10.71
C ARG A 40 5.94 5.06 -9.92
N VAL A 41 7.03 4.54 -10.49
CA VAL A 41 7.90 3.55 -9.83
C VAL A 41 8.59 4.17 -8.62
N ASN A 42 9.11 5.39 -8.74
CA ASN A 42 9.75 6.09 -7.61
C ASN A 42 8.76 6.36 -6.46
N ASP A 43 7.54 6.82 -6.78
CA ASP A 43 6.49 7.02 -5.79
C ASP A 43 6.04 5.70 -5.13
N LEU A 44 5.93 4.61 -5.90
CA LEU A 44 5.61 3.29 -5.35
C LEU A 44 6.71 2.77 -4.42
N LEU A 45 7.97 2.82 -4.87
CA LEU A 45 9.11 2.34 -4.11
C LEU A 45 9.41 3.18 -2.87
N SER A 46 9.14 4.49 -2.89
CA SER A 46 9.32 5.33 -1.71
C SER A 46 8.31 5.03 -0.59
N ARG A 47 7.17 4.41 -0.93
CA ARG A 47 6.10 4.03 0.01
C ARG A 47 6.18 2.60 0.52
N MET A 48 6.91 1.72 -0.17
CA MET A 48 7.14 0.34 0.25
C MET A 48 8.14 0.24 1.41
N THR A 49 7.91 -0.69 2.33
CA THR A 49 8.90 -0.99 3.37
C THR A 49 10.12 -1.70 2.77
N ILE A 50 11.25 -1.62 3.46
CA ILE A 50 12.48 -2.29 3.03
C ILE A 50 12.32 -3.82 3.01
N GLU A 51 11.45 -4.36 3.85
CA GLU A 51 11.12 -5.79 3.89
C GLU A 51 10.34 -6.23 2.65
N ASP A 52 9.36 -5.42 2.21
CA ASP A 52 8.61 -5.70 0.98
C ASP A 52 9.50 -5.66 -0.27
N LYS A 53 10.52 -4.79 -0.28
CA LYS A 53 11.52 -4.75 -1.37
C LYS A 53 12.40 -5.99 -1.37
N ARG A 54 12.79 -6.51 -0.20
CA ARG A 54 13.53 -7.78 -0.10
C ARG A 54 12.68 -8.95 -0.58
N SER A 55 11.40 -9.02 -0.20
CA SER A 55 10.52 -10.10 -0.64
C SER A 55 10.30 -10.07 -2.15
N GLN A 56 10.23 -8.90 -2.79
CA GLN A 56 10.15 -8.80 -4.25
C GLN A 56 11.43 -9.28 -4.94
N LEU A 57 12.61 -8.99 -4.39
CA LEU A 57 13.88 -9.51 -4.91
C LEU A 57 13.96 -11.04 -4.73
N THR A 58 13.54 -11.56 -3.58
CA THR A 58 13.53 -13.01 -3.26
C THR A 58 12.42 -13.79 -3.97
N GLN A 59 11.33 -13.14 -4.39
CA GLN A 59 10.29 -13.75 -5.22
C GLN A 59 10.62 -13.64 -6.72
N GLY A 60 11.20 -12.52 -7.16
CA GLY A 60 11.66 -12.33 -8.54
C GLY A 60 12.85 -13.23 -8.87
N MET A 61 13.71 -13.49 -7.89
CA MET A 61 14.71 -14.54 -7.91
C MET A 61 14.06 -15.81 -7.38
N GLY A 62 13.53 -16.69 -8.24
CA GLY A 62 12.73 -17.89 -7.89
C GLY A 62 13.33 -18.93 -6.93
N LEU A 63 14.36 -18.58 -6.16
CA LEU A 63 15.01 -19.40 -5.14
C LEU A 63 14.16 -19.62 -3.87
N SER A 64 13.04 -18.89 -3.69
CA SER A 64 12.09 -19.18 -2.60
C SER A 64 11.19 -20.38 -2.89
N GLN A 65 11.13 -20.86 -4.13
CA GLN A 65 10.50 -22.11 -4.50
C GLN A 65 11.56 -22.95 -5.21
N SER A 66 12.55 -23.46 -4.47
CA SER A 66 13.21 -24.68 -4.94
C SER A 66 12.09 -25.71 -5.10
N PRO A 67 11.66 -26.06 -6.33
CA PRO A 67 10.67 -27.09 -6.46
C PRO A 67 11.37 -28.41 -6.07
N PRO A 68 10.64 -29.41 -5.57
CA PRO A 68 11.26 -30.62 -5.03
C PRO A 68 12.10 -31.39 -6.06
N TRP A 69 12.13 -31.01 -7.34
CA TRP A 69 13.04 -31.56 -8.35
C TRP A 69 14.50 -31.61 -7.88
N GLY A 70 14.99 -30.67 -7.08
CA GLY A 70 16.36 -30.77 -6.53
C GLY A 70 16.55 -32.01 -5.65
N VAL A 71 15.54 -32.32 -4.84
CA VAL A 71 15.49 -33.54 -4.00
C VAL A 71 15.23 -34.77 -4.86
N LEU A 72 14.30 -34.68 -5.83
CA LEU A 72 14.00 -35.80 -6.74
C LEU A 72 15.17 -36.15 -7.67
N ILE A 73 15.98 -35.17 -8.08
CA ILE A 73 17.20 -35.39 -8.89
C ILE A 73 18.25 -36.09 -8.02
N VAL A 74 18.44 -35.64 -6.77
CA VAL A 74 19.36 -36.30 -5.83
C VAL A 74 18.89 -37.72 -5.53
N ASP A 75 17.60 -37.94 -5.26
CA ASP A 75 17.04 -39.27 -4.98
C ASP A 75 17.10 -40.20 -6.21
N SER A 76 16.86 -39.66 -7.42
CA SER A 76 17.03 -40.40 -8.69
C SER A 76 18.49 -40.78 -8.95
N PHE A 77 19.45 -39.97 -8.49
CA PHE A 77 20.88 -40.27 -8.62
C PHE A 77 21.40 -41.20 -7.50
N LEU A 78 20.81 -41.12 -6.31
CA LEU A 78 21.16 -41.97 -5.16
C LEU A 78 20.43 -43.32 -5.14
N GLY A 79 19.49 -43.55 -6.07
CA GLY A 79 18.79 -44.84 -6.23
C GLY A 79 18.07 -45.29 -4.96
N ARG A 80 17.45 -44.35 -4.24
CA ARG A 80 16.66 -44.60 -3.02
C ARG A 80 15.17 -44.45 -3.27
#